data_AF-A0A9E0LV41-F1
#
_entry.id   AF-A0A9E0LV41-F1
#
_cell.length_a   1.000
_cell.length_b   1.000
_cell.length_c   1.000
_cell.angle_alpha   90.00
_cell.angle_beta   90.00
_cell.angle_gamma   90.00
#
_symmetry.space_group_name_H-M   'P 1'
#
loop_
_entity.id
_entity.type
_entity.pdbx_description
1 polymer ?
#
loop_
_entity_poly.entity_id
_entity_poly.type
_entity_poly.pdbx_seq_one_letter_code
_entity_poly.pdbx_strand_id
1 'polypeptide(L)'
;MWPETVDTNIAALAAVNRMRAAKGKDPARCGHYPNWLGYAYRQLGQMEEARATLVACRERAETEKPSQEPGHSMDPDSTLGGSFASMRLGYLIESGDWQGEVASWPLPPVAGPGARLDFAFARALAAIAASTQADAGLAGETRLAMADLETVGHEVVAIEVAKNDPDPTYRVRPEIFRLEAEGLLAERRSDFTGAEKLLRQAVALEDSLPVAFGPPTIDLPSRELLAAFLLRRGRQTEARAEFERALALAPGRRPALQGLAAATAATAITSAAAATANVERASAAIPASRR
;
A
#
# COMPACT_ATOMS: atom_id res chain seq x y z
N MET A 1 1.31 -17.93 10.88
CA MET A 1 0.87 -16.89 9.92
C MET A 1 2.05 -16.28 9.16
N TRP A 2 2.75 -15.24 9.64
CA TRP A 2 3.85 -14.62 8.87
C TRP A 2 5.22 -15.31 9.00
N PRO A 3 5.67 -15.75 10.19
CA PRO A 3 6.92 -16.51 10.31
C PRO A 3 6.90 -17.78 9.45
N GLU A 4 5.78 -18.49 9.44
CA GLU A 4 5.59 -19.71 8.65
C GLU A 4 5.53 -19.40 7.14
N THR A 5 5.01 -18.23 6.75
CA THR A 5 5.10 -17.74 5.36
C THR A 5 6.56 -17.47 4.97
N VAL A 6 7.37 -16.88 5.87
CA VAL A 6 8.81 -16.70 5.65
C VAL A 6 9.50 -18.06 5.48
N ASP A 7 9.32 -18.99 6.43
CA ASP A 7 9.95 -20.30 6.40
C ASP A 7 9.56 -21.08 5.12
N THR A 8 8.28 -21.03 4.74
CA THR A 8 7.78 -21.67 3.53
C THR A 8 8.39 -21.08 2.27
N ASN A 9 8.51 -19.75 2.17
CA ASN A 9 9.12 -19.10 1.01
C ASN A 9 10.63 -19.34 0.93
N ILE A 10 11.33 -19.39 2.07
CA ILE A 10 12.76 -19.78 2.12
C ILE A 10 12.94 -21.22 1.63
N ALA A 11 12.11 -22.15 2.09
CA ALA A 11 12.15 -23.55 1.66
C ALA A 11 11.83 -23.70 0.16
N ALA A 12 10.82 -22.97 -0.34
CA ALA A 12 10.44 -22.95 -1.74
C ALA A 12 11.56 -22.38 -2.63
N LEU A 13 12.18 -21.26 -2.23
CA LEU A 13 13.35 -20.69 -2.90
C LEU A 13 14.51 -21.68 -2.95
N ALA A 14 14.80 -22.38 -1.85
CA ALA A 14 15.84 -23.40 -1.82
C ALA A 14 15.54 -24.54 -2.82
N ALA A 15 14.29 -25.01 -2.88
CA ALA A 15 13.88 -26.05 -3.84
C ALA A 15 14.02 -25.58 -5.29
N VAL A 16 13.50 -24.39 -5.61
CA VAL A 16 13.61 -23.79 -6.95
C VAL A 16 15.07 -23.60 -7.34
N ASN A 17 15.91 -23.13 -6.42
CA ASN A 17 17.32 -22.89 -6.69
C ASN A 17 18.11 -24.18 -6.94
N ARG A 18 17.78 -25.29 -6.26
CA ARG A 18 18.33 -26.61 -6.61
C ARG A 18 17.98 -27.01 -8.05
N MET A 19 16.72 -26.82 -8.45
CA MET A 19 16.28 -27.14 -9.82
C MET A 19 16.92 -26.23 -10.89
N ARG A 20 17.15 -24.96 -10.57
CA ARG A 20 17.80 -24.00 -11.46
C ARG A 20 19.29 -24.30 -11.61
N ALA A 21 19.97 -24.60 -10.51
CA ALA A 21 21.38 -25.00 -10.51
C ALA A 21 21.61 -26.26 -11.35
N ALA A 22 20.74 -27.27 -11.22
CA ALA A 22 20.77 -28.48 -12.06
C ALA A 22 20.62 -28.20 -13.57
N LYS A 23 20.11 -27.02 -13.94
CA LYS A 23 19.94 -26.54 -15.32
C LYS A 23 20.97 -25.47 -15.70
N GLY A 24 22.00 -25.23 -14.89
CA GLY A 24 23.01 -24.20 -15.12
C GLY A 24 22.47 -22.77 -15.10
N LYS A 25 21.35 -22.53 -14.41
CA LYS A 25 20.72 -21.21 -14.29
C LYS A 25 21.06 -20.56 -12.95
N ASP A 26 21.22 -19.24 -12.95
CA ASP A 26 21.41 -18.45 -11.73
C ASP A 26 20.24 -18.62 -10.75
N PRO A 27 20.46 -18.46 -9.43
CA PRO A 27 19.39 -18.49 -8.44
C PRO A 27 18.26 -17.50 -8.72
N ALA A 28 17.03 -17.86 -8.33
CA ALA A 28 15.88 -16.95 -8.34
C ALA A 28 16.04 -15.94 -7.17
N ARG A 29 16.37 -14.71 -7.52
CA ARG A 29 16.50 -13.57 -6.57
C ARG A 29 15.44 -12.48 -6.77
N CYS A 30 14.61 -12.63 -7.80
CA CYS A 30 13.49 -11.78 -8.14
C CYS A 30 12.36 -12.65 -8.71
N GLY A 31 11.13 -12.13 -8.78
CA GLY A 31 9.94 -12.90 -9.17
C GLY A 31 9.04 -13.25 -7.98
N HIS A 32 8.12 -14.19 -8.21
CA HIS A 32 7.11 -14.64 -7.24
C HIS A 32 7.62 -14.89 -5.81
N TYR A 33 8.50 -15.87 -5.60
CA TYR A 33 8.92 -16.22 -4.24
C TYR A 33 9.67 -15.10 -3.52
N PRO A 34 10.61 -14.36 -4.15
CA PRO A 34 11.21 -13.17 -3.55
C PRO A 34 10.20 -12.07 -3.21
N ASN A 35 9.18 -11.85 -4.05
CA ASN A 35 8.11 -10.88 -3.79
C ASN A 35 7.32 -11.25 -2.52
N TRP A 36 6.88 -12.51 -2.43
CA TRP A 36 6.19 -13.06 -1.26
C TRP A 36 7.05 -13.00 0.01
N LEU A 37 8.32 -13.35 -0.09
CA LEU A 37 9.26 -13.29 1.02
C LEU A 37 9.45 -11.85 1.51
N GLY A 38 9.66 -10.91 0.59
CA GLY A 38 9.77 -9.48 0.91
C GLY A 38 8.49 -8.94 1.55
N TYR A 39 7.31 -9.36 1.07
CA TYR A 39 6.03 -9.01 1.70
C TYR A 39 5.93 -9.54 3.14
N ALA A 40 6.26 -10.81 3.37
CA ALA A 40 6.18 -11.41 4.70
C ALA A 40 7.14 -10.74 5.71
N TYR A 41 8.36 -10.41 5.29
CA TYR A 41 9.30 -9.63 6.12
C TYR A 41 8.73 -8.27 6.51
N ARG A 42 8.12 -7.55 5.55
CA ARG A 42 7.45 -6.28 5.85
C ARG A 42 6.31 -6.45 6.87
N GLN A 43 5.51 -7.51 6.76
CA GLN A 43 4.47 -7.81 7.75
C GLN A 43 5.00 -8.19 9.14
N LEU A 44 6.24 -8.67 9.23
CA LEU A 44 6.94 -8.89 10.50
C LEU A 44 7.65 -7.65 11.05
N GLY A 45 7.69 -6.55 10.28
CA GLY A 45 8.49 -5.37 10.62
C GLY A 45 9.99 -5.57 10.40
N GLN A 46 10.39 -6.65 9.73
CA GLN A 46 11.77 -7.01 9.35
C GLN A 46 12.18 -6.23 8.10
N MET A 47 12.30 -4.90 8.26
CA MET A 47 12.48 -3.98 7.12
C MET A 47 13.86 -4.10 6.49
N GLU A 48 14.89 -4.49 7.24
CA GLU A 48 16.24 -4.70 6.70
C GLU A 48 16.27 -5.91 5.77
N GLU A 49 15.63 -7.01 6.17
CA GLU A 49 15.49 -8.23 5.37
C GLU A 49 14.60 -8.01 4.14
N ALA A 50 13.52 -7.24 4.29
CA ALA A 50 12.69 -6.81 3.17
C ALA A 50 13.50 -5.98 2.15
N ARG A 51 14.31 -5.02 2.63
CA ARG A 51 15.20 -4.21 1.79
C ARG A 51 16.24 -5.08 1.09
N ALA A 52 16.87 -6.02 1.79
CA ALA A 52 17.86 -6.92 1.20
C ALA A 52 17.26 -7.77 0.07
N THR A 53 16.04 -8.28 0.27
CA THR A 53 15.31 -9.04 -0.77
C THR A 53 15.00 -8.17 -1.98
N LEU A 54 14.60 -6.91 -1.75
CA LEU A 54 14.35 -5.94 -2.81
C LEU A 54 15.63 -5.55 -3.59
N VAL A 55 16.77 -5.34 -2.92
CA VAL A 55 18.07 -5.07 -3.57
C VAL A 55 18.45 -6.21 -4.50
N ALA A 56 18.36 -7.45 -4.03
CA ALA A 56 18.65 -8.63 -4.85
C ALA A 56 17.70 -8.75 -6.06
N CYS A 57 16.44 -8.31 -5.91
CA CYS A 57 15.49 -8.29 -7.02
C CYS A 57 15.85 -7.21 -8.04
N ARG A 58 16.21 -6.01 -7.58
CA ARG A 58 16.66 -4.88 -8.43
C ARG A 58 17.83 -5.28 -9.33
N GLU A 59 18.90 -5.83 -8.74
CA GLU A 59 20.08 -6.30 -9.49
C GLU A 59 19.68 -7.27 -10.61
N ARG A 60 18.72 -8.15 -10.35
CA ARG A 60 18.27 -9.12 -11.33
C ARG A 60 17.40 -8.49 -12.41
N ALA A 61 16.49 -7.58 -12.04
CA ALA A 61 15.62 -6.87 -12.98
C ALA A 61 16.41 -5.97 -13.94
N GLU A 62 17.53 -5.38 -13.50
CA GLU A 62 18.43 -4.59 -14.38
C GLU A 62 19.08 -5.42 -15.49
N THR A 63 19.20 -6.74 -15.30
CA THR A 63 19.75 -7.66 -16.30
C THR A 63 18.68 -8.27 -17.21
N GLU A 64 17.40 -7.93 -17.01
CA GLU A 64 16.30 -8.44 -17.82
C GLU A 64 16.38 -7.88 -19.25
N LYS A 65 16.38 -8.78 -20.23
CA LYS A 65 16.34 -8.40 -21.64
C LYS A 65 14.89 -8.10 -22.03
N PRO A 66 14.65 -7.17 -22.98
CA PRO A 66 13.30 -6.95 -23.50
C PRO A 66 12.71 -8.28 -24.00
N SER A 67 11.49 -8.60 -23.58
CA SER A 67 10.75 -9.73 -24.13
C SER A 67 10.31 -9.42 -25.56
N GLN A 68 10.34 -10.43 -26.45
CA GLN A 68 9.85 -10.26 -27.84
C GLN A 68 8.33 -10.15 -27.92
N GLU A 69 7.63 -10.56 -26.86
CA GLU A 69 6.24 -10.19 -26.62
C GLU A 69 6.24 -9.20 -25.46
N PRO A 70 6.00 -7.89 -25.69
CA PRO A 70 5.86 -6.95 -24.58
C PRO A 70 4.74 -7.48 -23.69
N GLY A 71 5.09 -7.83 -22.45
CA GLY A 71 4.15 -8.46 -21.54
C GLY A 71 2.93 -7.57 -21.32
N HIS A 72 1.80 -7.93 -21.93
CA HIS A 72 0.50 -7.34 -21.62
C HIS A 72 -0.01 -7.77 -20.24
N SER A 73 0.70 -8.68 -19.56
CA SER A 73 0.38 -9.06 -18.19
C SER A 73 0.64 -7.89 -17.25
N MET A 74 -0.34 -7.61 -16.38
CA MET A 74 -0.24 -6.64 -15.30
C MET A 74 0.16 -7.30 -13.98
N ASP A 75 0.28 -8.65 -13.97
CA ASP A 75 0.73 -9.40 -12.82
C ASP A 75 2.22 -9.12 -12.56
N PRO A 76 2.58 -8.61 -11.37
CA PRO A 76 3.96 -8.31 -11.02
C PRO A 76 4.88 -9.53 -11.11
N ASP A 77 4.38 -10.75 -10.98
CA ASP A 77 5.18 -11.96 -11.02
C ASP A 77 5.49 -12.43 -12.46
N SER A 78 4.89 -11.80 -13.48
CA SER A 78 5.09 -12.16 -14.89
C SER A 78 6.44 -11.71 -15.46
N THR A 79 7.10 -10.72 -14.85
CA THR A 79 8.41 -10.19 -15.28
C THR A 79 9.25 -9.80 -14.07
N LEU A 80 10.58 -9.76 -14.23
CA LEU A 80 11.46 -9.33 -13.14
C LEU A 80 11.27 -7.84 -12.83
N GLY A 81 11.07 -7.02 -13.88
CA GLY A 81 10.73 -5.60 -13.74
C GLY A 81 9.41 -5.37 -13.00
N GLY A 82 8.39 -6.18 -13.26
CA GLY A 82 7.11 -6.15 -12.53
C GLY A 82 7.28 -6.46 -11.05
N SER A 83 8.01 -7.53 -10.73
CA SER A 83 8.22 -7.94 -9.34
C SER A 83 9.03 -6.90 -8.58
N PHE A 84 10.07 -6.35 -9.22
CA PHE A 84 10.84 -5.25 -8.65
C PHE A 84 9.96 -4.02 -8.36
N ALA A 85 9.11 -3.63 -9.30
CA ALA A 85 8.23 -2.47 -9.14
C ALA A 85 7.24 -2.64 -7.99
N SER A 86 6.55 -3.78 -7.91
CA SER A 86 5.61 -4.08 -6.82
C SER A 86 6.32 -4.17 -5.46
N MET A 87 7.45 -4.89 -5.38
CA MET A 87 8.23 -4.97 -4.14
C MET A 87 8.72 -3.59 -3.68
N ARG A 88 9.14 -2.74 -4.61
CA ARG A 88 9.60 -1.37 -4.32
C ARG A 88 8.44 -0.51 -3.82
N LEU A 89 7.30 -0.51 -4.51
CA LEU A 89 6.11 0.24 -4.11
C LEU A 89 5.68 -0.15 -2.70
N GLY A 90 5.56 -1.45 -2.43
CA GLY A 90 5.22 -1.96 -1.13
C GLY A 90 6.21 -1.57 -0.02
N TYR A 91 7.52 -1.61 -0.30
CA TYR A 91 8.53 -1.15 0.65
C TYR A 91 8.38 0.34 0.99
N LEU A 92 8.16 1.20 -0.02
CA LEU A 92 7.97 2.63 0.18
C LEU A 92 6.72 2.95 1.00
N ILE A 93 5.60 2.28 0.70
CA ILE A 93 4.35 2.43 1.45
C ILE A 93 4.56 2.06 2.92
N GLU A 94 5.19 0.92 3.20
CA GLU A 94 5.30 0.42 4.57
C GLU A 94 6.40 1.08 5.41
N SER A 95 7.43 1.62 4.77
CA SER A 95 8.47 2.40 5.45
C SER A 95 8.08 3.87 5.62
N GLY A 96 7.23 4.39 4.73
CA GLY A 96 6.95 5.82 4.63
C GLY A 96 8.15 6.65 4.13
N ASP A 97 9.22 6.00 3.67
CA ASP A 97 10.46 6.65 3.23
C ASP A 97 10.36 7.07 1.75
N TRP A 98 9.69 8.19 1.51
CA TRP A 98 9.45 8.73 0.17
C TRP A 98 10.63 9.50 -0.43
N GLN A 99 11.70 9.74 0.34
CA GLN A 99 12.84 10.57 -0.09
C GLN A 99 14.19 9.85 0.02
N GLY A 100 14.24 8.67 0.62
CA GLY A 100 15.45 7.87 0.73
C GLY A 100 15.89 7.21 -0.57
N GLU A 101 16.95 6.42 -0.46
CA GLU A 101 17.62 5.78 -1.61
C GLU A 101 16.67 4.92 -2.45
N VAL A 102 15.79 4.14 -1.83
CA VAL A 102 14.84 3.27 -2.55
C VAL A 102 13.88 4.09 -3.41
N ALA A 103 13.48 5.28 -2.94
CA ALA A 103 12.61 6.18 -3.68
C ALA A 103 13.28 6.77 -4.93
N SER A 104 14.61 6.83 -4.98
CA SER A 104 15.35 7.34 -6.16
C SER A 104 15.67 6.26 -7.20
N TRP A 105 15.51 4.98 -6.87
CA TRP A 105 15.83 3.91 -7.81
C TRP A 105 14.98 3.98 -9.09
N PRO A 106 15.60 3.84 -10.27
CA PRO A 106 14.89 3.96 -11.55
C PRO A 106 14.08 2.71 -11.87
N LEU A 107 13.08 2.88 -12.73
CA LEU A 107 12.38 1.75 -13.34
C LEU A 107 13.28 1.13 -14.44
N PRO A 108 13.38 -0.21 -14.53
CA PRO A 108 14.08 -0.85 -15.64
C PRO A 108 13.49 -0.44 -17.00
N PRO A 109 14.31 -0.17 -18.04
CA PRO A 109 13.82 0.35 -19.32
C PRO A 109 12.80 -0.53 -20.05
N VAL A 110 12.79 -1.82 -19.75
CA VAL A 110 11.94 -2.84 -20.39
C VAL A 110 10.67 -3.14 -19.59
N ALA A 111 10.40 -2.37 -18.54
CA ALA A 111 9.31 -2.63 -17.63
C ALA A 111 7.94 -2.45 -18.30
N GLY A 112 7.04 -3.40 -18.01
CA GLY A 112 5.69 -3.41 -18.53
C GLY A 112 4.78 -2.31 -17.97
N PRO A 113 3.56 -2.18 -18.50
CA PRO A 113 2.58 -1.17 -18.08
C PRO A 113 2.23 -1.23 -16.59
N GLY A 114 2.05 -2.42 -16.00
CA GLY A 114 1.78 -2.56 -14.56
C GLY A 114 2.91 -2.01 -13.68
N ALA A 115 4.16 -2.26 -14.05
CA ALA A 115 5.32 -1.73 -13.34
C ALA A 115 5.44 -0.19 -13.45
N ARG A 116 5.06 0.37 -14.61
CA ARG A 116 4.99 1.82 -14.80
C ARG A 116 3.90 2.44 -13.93
N LEU A 117 2.76 1.78 -13.78
CA LEU A 117 1.68 2.22 -12.89
C LEU A 117 2.16 2.29 -11.43
N ASP A 118 2.84 1.25 -10.94
CA ASP A 118 3.38 1.22 -9.58
C ASP A 118 4.35 2.38 -9.33
N PHE A 119 5.20 2.70 -10.31
CA PHE A 119 6.12 3.83 -10.24
C PHE A 119 5.41 5.19 -10.28
N ALA A 120 4.41 5.35 -11.16
CA ALA A 120 3.63 6.57 -11.24
C ALA A 120 2.86 6.83 -9.93
N PHE A 121 2.28 5.78 -9.34
CA PHE A 121 1.60 5.86 -8.06
C PHE A 121 2.58 6.22 -6.92
N ALA A 122 3.74 5.55 -6.85
CA ALA A 122 4.77 5.90 -5.88
C ALA A 122 5.23 7.36 -6.00
N ARG A 123 5.39 7.88 -7.24
CA ARG A 123 5.73 9.29 -7.49
C ARG A 123 4.63 10.24 -7.01
N ALA A 124 3.36 9.91 -7.26
CA ALA A 124 2.24 10.69 -6.77
C ALA A 124 2.23 10.75 -5.24
N LEU A 125 2.35 9.60 -4.57
CA LEU A 125 2.42 9.53 -3.10
C LEU A 125 3.60 10.33 -2.54
N ALA A 126 4.79 10.21 -3.14
CA ALA A 126 5.97 10.96 -2.71
C ALA A 126 5.78 12.48 -2.88
N ALA A 127 5.26 12.93 -4.02
CA ALA A 127 5.01 14.34 -4.29
C ALA A 127 3.91 14.92 -3.38
N ILE A 128 2.89 14.14 -3.04
CA ILE A 128 1.86 14.52 -2.06
C ILE A 128 2.48 14.63 -0.66
N ALA A 129 3.29 13.65 -0.24
CA ALA A 129 3.93 13.64 1.07
C ALA A 129 4.92 14.81 1.26
N ALA A 130 5.64 15.19 0.20
CA ALA A 130 6.56 16.33 0.22
C ALA A 130 5.86 17.69 0.14
N SER A 131 4.61 17.75 -0.34
CA SER A 131 3.90 19.02 -0.50
C SER A 131 3.50 19.65 0.84
N THR A 132 3.59 20.98 0.96
CA THR A 132 2.99 21.72 2.08
C THR A 132 1.48 21.88 1.88
N GLN A 133 0.74 22.25 2.92
CA GLN A 133 -0.69 22.57 2.75
C GLN A 133 -0.90 23.75 1.78
N ALA A 134 -0.01 24.75 1.81
CA ALA A 134 -0.09 25.93 0.95
C ALA A 134 0.21 25.59 -0.53
N ASP A 135 1.07 24.59 -0.78
CA ASP A 135 1.53 24.24 -2.11
C ASP A 135 0.88 22.96 -2.67
N ALA A 136 0.07 22.26 -1.87
CA ALA A 136 -0.55 20.98 -2.23
C ALA A 136 -1.31 21.07 -3.55
N GLY A 137 -0.71 20.51 -4.61
CA GLY A 137 -1.18 20.52 -5.99
C GLY A 137 -1.30 21.89 -6.68
N LEU A 138 -0.69 22.93 -6.11
CA LEU A 138 -0.20 24.10 -6.86
C LEU A 138 1.25 23.89 -7.32
N ALA A 139 2.04 23.15 -6.53
CA ALA A 139 3.38 22.72 -6.87
C ALA A 139 3.40 21.96 -8.21
N GLY A 140 4.35 22.34 -9.08
CA GLY A 140 4.54 21.71 -10.39
C GLY A 140 4.63 20.19 -10.30
N GLU A 141 5.37 19.70 -9.31
CA GLU A 141 5.69 18.28 -9.15
C GLU A 141 4.46 17.43 -8.80
N THR A 142 3.64 17.83 -7.81
CA THR A 142 2.43 17.07 -7.46
C THR A 142 1.47 16.97 -8.64
N ARG A 143 1.27 18.08 -9.38
CA ARG A 143 0.37 18.08 -10.56
C ARG A 143 0.91 17.20 -11.68
N LEU A 144 2.21 17.25 -11.95
CA LEU A 144 2.85 16.40 -12.96
C LEU A 144 2.76 14.93 -12.58
N ALA A 145 3.00 14.59 -11.30
CA ALA A 145 2.91 13.21 -10.82
C ALA A 145 1.47 12.68 -10.88
N MET A 146 0.46 13.48 -10.55
CA MET A 146 -0.95 13.09 -10.68
C MET A 146 -1.37 12.89 -12.15
N ALA A 147 -0.97 13.80 -13.05
CA ALA A 147 -1.27 13.68 -14.49
C ALA A 147 -0.58 12.47 -15.15
N ASP A 148 0.64 12.16 -14.70
CA ASP A 148 1.37 10.97 -15.12
C ASP A 148 0.70 9.68 -14.62
N LEU A 149 0.27 9.64 -13.36
CA LEU A 149 -0.54 8.53 -12.82
C LEU A 149 -1.82 8.30 -13.64
N GLU A 150 -2.54 9.37 -13.98
CA GLU A 150 -3.74 9.29 -14.82
C GLU A 150 -3.41 8.77 -16.23
N THR A 151 -2.36 9.29 -16.86
CA THR A 151 -1.95 8.89 -18.21
C THR A 151 -1.56 7.41 -18.26
N VAL A 152 -0.72 6.95 -17.33
CA VAL A 152 -0.32 5.54 -17.25
C VAL A 152 -1.51 4.66 -16.87
N GLY A 153 -2.41 5.16 -16.01
CA GLY A 153 -3.63 4.46 -15.66
C GLY A 153 -4.53 4.19 -16.87
N HIS A 154 -4.77 5.20 -17.72
CA HIS A 154 -5.53 5.03 -18.96
C HIS A 154 -4.89 4.00 -19.90
N GLU A 155 -3.55 3.96 -19.97
CA GLU A 155 -2.85 2.96 -20.77
C GLU A 155 -3.07 1.54 -20.24
N VAL A 156 -2.96 1.34 -18.92
CA VAL A 156 -3.24 0.04 -18.28
C VAL A 156 -4.67 -0.41 -18.58
N VAL A 157 -5.65 0.47 -18.41
CA VAL A 157 -7.05 0.17 -18.70
C VAL A 157 -7.25 -0.20 -20.18
N ALA A 158 -6.64 0.55 -21.10
CA ALA A 158 -6.73 0.28 -22.53
C ALA A 158 -6.15 -1.10 -22.90
N ILE A 159 -5.02 -1.47 -22.31
CA ILE A 159 -4.40 -2.79 -22.50
C ILE A 159 -5.28 -3.90 -21.94
N GLU A 160 -5.82 -3.76 -20.74
CA GLU A 160 -6.71 -4.76 -20.14
C GLU A 160 -7.99 -4.96 -20.96
N VAL A 161 -8.66 -3.87 -21.35
CA VAL A 161 -9.91 -3.95 -22.13
C VAL A 161 -9.70 -4.60 -23.49
N ALA A 162 -8.50 -4.50 -24.07
CA ALA A 162 -8.16 -5.14 -25.33
C ALA A 162 -7.90 -6.65 -25.23
N LYS A 163 -7.82 -7.23 -24.03
CA LYS A 163 -7.60 -8.67 -23.83
C LYS A 163 -8.86 -9.48 -24.12
N ASN A 164 -8.64 -10.70 -24.58
CA ASN A 164 -9.72 -11.69 -24.74
C ASN A 164 -10.38 -12.08 -23.41
N ASP A 165 -9.60 -12.08 -22.33
CA ASP A 165 -10.05 -12.38 -20.97
C ASP A 165 -9.47 -11.31 -20.01
N PRO A 166 -10.15 -10.16 -19.86
CA PRO A 166 -9.65 -9.06 -19.05
C PRO A 166 -9.75 -9.39 -17.56
N ASP A 167 -8.69 -9.16 -16.80
CA ASP A 167 -8.75 -9.31 -15.35
C ASP A 167 -9.42 -8.07 -14.73
N PRO A 168 -10.57 -8.21 -14.05
CA PRO A 168 -11.26 -7.07 -13.45
C PRO A 168 -10.39 -6.33 -12.42
N THR A 169 -9.49 -7.03 -11.74
CA THR A 169 -8.56 -6.46 -10.75
C THR A 169 -7.65 -5.45 -11.41
N TYR A 170 -6.93 -5.85 -12.46
CA TYR A 170 -5.97 -4.96 -13.14
C TYR A 170 -6.65 -3.87 -13.94
N ARG A 171 -7.87 -4.11 -14.44
CA ARG A 171 -8.67 -3.09 -15.13
C ARG A 171 -9.11 -1.97 -14.18
N VAL A 172 -9.38 -2.29 -12.91
CA VAL A 172 -9.94 -1.37 -11.92
C VAL A 172 -8.87 -0.72 -11.04
N ARG A 173 -7.74 -1.41 -10.81
CA ARG A 173 -6.60 -0.96 -10.00
C ARG A 173 -6.13 0.48 -10.30
N PRO A 174 -6.02 0.95 -11.56
CA PRO A 174 -5.63 2.34 -11.83
C PRO A 174 -6.58 3.38 -11.22
N GLU A 175 -7.88 3.11 -11.24
CA GLU A 175 -8.88 4.01 -10.67
C GLU A 175 -8.83 4.03 -9.15
N ILE A 176 -8.57 2.89 -8.51
CA ILE A 176 -8.35 2.81 -7.05
C ILE A 176 -7.14 3.67 -6.68
N PHE A 177 -6.00 3.50 -7.36
CA PHE A 177 -4.79 4.30 -7.12
C PHE A 177 -5.03 5.80 -7.32
N ARG A 178 -5.78 6.19 -8.36
CA ARG A 178 -6.16 7.58 -8.59
C ARG A 178 -6.98 8.13 -7.42
N LEU A 179 -8.02 7.40 -6.98
CA LEU A 179 -8.89 7.81 -5.86
C LEU A 179 -8.12 7.91 -4.54
N GLU A 180 -7.20 6.98 -4.27
CA GLU A 180 -6.34 7.00 -3.08
C GLU A 180 -5.42 8.22 -3.07
N ALA A 181 -4.73 8.47 -4.19
CA ALA A 181 -3.84 9.62 -4.33
C ALA A 181 -4.61 10.95 -4.26
N GLU A 182 -5.79 11.05 -4.90
CA GLU A 182 -6.64 12.24 -4.81
C GLU A 182 -7.20 12.44 -3.41
N GLY A 183 -7.61 11.38 -2.71
CA GLY A 183 -8.08 11.44 -1.34
C GLY A 183 -7.01 11.97 -0.39
N LEU A 184 -5.78 11.47 -0.52
CA LEU A 184 -4.62 11.96 0.21
C LEU A 184 -4.31 13.43 -0.13
N LEU A 185 -4.34 13.80 -1.42
CA LEU A 185 -4.11 15.19 -1.84
C LEU A 185 -5.20 16.14 -1.31
N ALA A 186 -6.46 15.72 -1.32
CA ALA A 186 -7.56 16.48 -0.74
C ALA A 186 -7.37 16.68 0.77
N GLU A 187 -6.93 15.64 1.50
CA GLU A 187 -6.59 15.75 2.92
C GLU A 187 -5.45 16.75 3.14
N ARG A 188 -4.39 16.71 2.32
CA ARG A 188 -3.29 17.69 2.38
C ARG A 188 -3.76 19.13 2.16
N ARG A 189 -4.79 19.32 1.34
CA ARG A 189 -5.44 20.62 1.09
C ARG A 189 -6.45 21.01 2.15
N SER A 190 -6.63 20.21 3.19
CA SER A 190 -7.69 20.35 4.20
C SER A 190 -9.12 20.26 3.67
N ASP A 191 -9.31 19.71 2.47
CA ASP A 191 -10.63 19.29 1.97
C ASP A 191 -10.97 17.91 2.55
N PHE A 192 -11.27 17.87 3.85
CA PHE A 192 -11.53 16.61 4.55
C PHE A 192 -12.81 15.91 4.06
N THR A 193 -13.81 16.68 3.60
CA THR A 193 -15.05 16.13 3.04
C THR A 193 -14.79 15.46 1.69
N GLY A 194 -14.04 16.13 0.81
CA GLY A 194 -13.61 15.55 -0.46
C GLY A 194 -12.71 14.34 -0.26
N ALA A 195 -11.75 14.43 0.67
CA ALA A 195 -10.87 13.32 1.02
C ALA A 195 -11.66 12.08 1.45
N GLU A 196 -12.57 12.21 2.41
CA GLU A 196 -13.37 11.07 2.86
C GLU A 196 -14.22 10.47 1.73
N LYS A 197 -14.84 11.31 0.91
CA LYS A 197 -15.64 10.86 -0.24
C LYS A 197 -14.81 9.99 -1.19
N LEU A 198 -13.62 10.47 -1.57
CA LEU A 198 -12.72 9.76 -2.47
C LEU A 198 -12.21 8.45 -1.86
N LEU A 199 -11.80 8.47 -0.60
CA LEU A 199 -11.32 7.26 0.09
C LEU A 199 -12.43 6.20 0.25
N ARG A 200 -13.68 6.62 0.50
CA ARG A 200 -14.82 5.68 0.52
C ARG A 200 -15.14 5.12 -0.86
N GLN A 201 -14.96 5.90 -1.93
CA GLN A 201 -15.09 5.40 -3.29
C GLN A 201 -14.02 4.35 -3.61
N ALA A 202 -12.76 4.59 -3.18
CA ALA A 202 -11.69 3.61 -3.32
C ALA A 202 -12.02 2.29 -2.60
N VAL A 203 -12.49 2.36 -1.36
CA VAL A 203 -12.96 1.17 -0.60
C VAL A 203 -14.07 0.43 -1.33
N ALA A 204 -15.11 1.14 -1.79
CA ALA A 204 -16.23 0.50 -2.48
C ALA A 204 -15.79 -0.18 -3.79
N LEU A 205 -14.81 0.39 -4.47
CA LEU A 205 -14.27 -0.14 -5.71
C LEU A 205 -13.38 -1.36 -5.44
N GLU A 206 -12.50 -1.30 -4.44
CA GLU A 206 -11.71 -2.46 -3.99
C GLU A 206 -12.60 -3.62 -3.49
N ASP A 207 -13.65 -3.32 -2.74
CA ASP A 207 -14.63 -4.32 -2.26
C ASP A 207 -15.40 -5.01 -3.38
N SER A 208 -15.42 -4.43 -4.58
CA SER A 208 -16.06 -5.03 -5.76
C SER A 208 -15.16 -6.07 -6.45
N LEU A 209 -13.88 -6.15 -6.07
CA LEU A 209 -12.91 -7.04 -6.67
C LEU A 209 -12.97 -8.44 -6.04
N PRO A 210 -12.55 -9.49 -6.78
CA PRO A 210 -12.34 -10.80 -6.21
C PRO A 210 -11.34 -10.75 -5.06
N VAL A 211 -11.57 -11.56 -4.02
CA VAL A 211 -10.60 -11.71 -2.92
C VAL A 211 -9.32 -12.34 -3.47
N ALA A 212 -8.19 -11.65 -3.30
CA ALA A 212 -6.87 -12.14 -3.66
C ALA A 212 -6.14 -12.72 -2.45
N PHE A 213 -5.28 -13.71 -2.68
CA PHE A 213 -4.41 -14.31 -1.66
C PHE A 213 -2.95 -13.90 -1.91
N GLY A 214 -2.28 -13.41 -0.88
CA GLY A 214 -0.86 -13.07 -0.92
C GLY A 214 -0.56 -11.59 -0.76
N PRO A 215 0.55 -11.09 -1.33
CA PRO A 215 0.77 -9.66 -1.48
C PRO A 215 -0.46 -9.01 -2.13
N PRO A 216 -0.98 -7.91 -1.56
CA PRO A 216 -2.19 -7.31 -2.09
C PRO A 216 -1.93 -6.70 -3.47
N THR A 217 -2.88 -6.83 -4.38
CA THR A 217 -2.84 -6.13 -5.67
C THR A 217 -3.10 -4.64 -5.51
N ILE A 218 -3.82 -4.23 -4.46
CA ILE A 218 -3.90 -2.83 -4.01
C ILE A 218 -2.88 -2.64 -2.88
N ASP A 219 -1.69 -2.13 -3.21
CA ASP A 219 -0.53 -2.11 -2.31
C ASP A 219 -0.75 -1.31 -1.01
N LEU A 220 -1.58 -0.27 -1.10
CA LEU A 220 -2.09 0.53 0.03
C LEU A 220 -3.58 0.23 0.20
N PRO A 221 -4.00 -0.86 0.87
CA PRO A 221 -5.41 -1.26 0.93
C PRO A 221 -6.31 -0.09 1.32
N SER A 222 -7.31 0.21 0.49
CA SER A 222 -8.10 1.43 0.58
C SER A 222 -8.81 1.53 1.92
N ARG A 223 -9.17 0.38 2.52
CA ARG A 223 -9.80 0.33 3.84
C ARG A 223 -8.86 0.75 4.97
N GLU A 224 -7.60 0.34 4.91
CA GLU A 224 -6.58 0.78 5.87
C GLU A 224 -6.32 2.27 5.73
N LEU A 225 -6.29 2.77 4.50
CA LEU A 225 -6.12 4.19 4.21
C LEU A 225 -7.29 5.03 4.75
N LEU A 226 -8.54 4.61 4.52
CA LEU A 226 -9.73 5.24 5.09
C LEU A 226 -9.70 5.21 6.62
N ALA A 227 -9.35 4.07 7.22
CA ALA A 227 -9.26 3.92 8.67
C ALA A 227 -8.21 4.89 9.26
N ALA A 228 -7.04 4.99 8.65
CA ALA A 228 -5.98 5.91 9.06
C ALA A 228 -6.42 7.38 8.93
N PHE A 229 -7.13 7.73 7.85
CA PHE A 229 -7.75 9.06 7.69
C PHE A 229 -8.74 9.34 8.83
N LEU A 230 -9.70 8.44 9.07
CA LEU A 230 -10.72 8.60 10.12
C LEU A 230 -10.07 8.77 11.51
N LEU A 231 -9.00 8.01 11.78
CA LEU A 231 -8.25 8.12 13.02
C LEU A 231 -7.63 9.51 13.20
N ARG A 232 -6.96 10.05 12.16
CA ARG A 232 -6.42 11.43 12.17
C ARG A 232 -7.50 12.49 12.34
N ARG A 233 -8.73 12.21 11.90
CA ARG A 233 -9.91 13.08 12.10
C ARG A 233 -10.58 12.92 13.46
N GLY A 234 -10.02 12.09 14.35
CA GLY A 234 -10.58 11.88 15.69
C GLY A 234 -11.81 10.97 15.71
N ARG A 235 -12.11 10.23 14.64
CA ARG A 235 -13.26 9.32 14.53
C ARG A 235 -12.84 7.90 14.90
N GLN A 236 -12.41 7.71 16.15
CA GLN A 236 -11.77 6.46 16.58
C GLN A 236 -12.65 5.23 16.39
N THR A 237 -13.95 5.32 16.72
CA THR A 237 -14.89 4.19 16.62
C THR A 237 -15.02 3.71 15.18
N GLU A 238 -15.08 4.62 14.22
CA GLU A 238 -15.19 4.28 12.80
C GLU A 238 -13.87 3.78 12.25
N ALA A 239 -12.75 4.40 12.62
CA ALA A 239 -11.42 3.93 12.25
C ALA A 239 -11.18 2.48 12.72
N ARG A 240 -11.55 2.19 13.98
CA ARG A 240 -11.49 0.84 14.54
C ARG A 240 -12.29 -0.17 13.71
N ALA A 241 -13.54 0.17 13.35
CA ALA A 241 -14.38 -0.73 12.56
C ALA A 241 -13.78 -1.03 11.17
N GLU A 242 -13.16 -0.03 10.52
CA GLU A 242 -12.50 -0.23 9.24
C GLU A 242 -11.20 -1.07 9.36
N PHE A 243 -10.40 -0.87 10.42
CA PHE A 243 -9.23 -1.74 10.67
C PHE A 243 -9.63 -3.19 10.99
N GLU A 244 -10.70 -3.42 11.76
CA GLU A 244 -11.21 -4.77 12.04
C GLU A 244 -11.65 -5.48 10.75
N ARG A 245 -12.35 -4.78 9.86
CA ARG A 245 -12.71 -5.29 8.53
C ARG A 245 -11.50 -5.57 7.64
N ALA A 246 -10.48 -4.70 7.69
CA ALA A 246 -9.25 -4.93 6.95
C ALA A 246 -8.54 -6.21 7.43
N LEU A 247 -8.50 -6.44 8.75
CA LEU A 247 -7.91 -7.63 9.35
C LEU A 247 -8.72 -8.91 9.11
N ALA A 248 -10.02 -8.81 8.88
CA ALA A 248 -10.83 -9.95 8.46
C ALA A 248 -10.46 -10.45 7.06
N LEU A 249 -10.06 -9.54 6.17
CA LEU A 249 -9.60 -9.85 4.81
C LEU A 249 -8.12 -10.25 4.77
N ALA A 250 -7.28 -9.55 5.54
CA ALA A 250 -5.85 -9.79 5.63
C ALA A 250 -5.42 -10.02 7.09
N PRO A 251 -5.67 -11.23 7.64
CA PRO A 251 -5.30 -11.55 9.02
C PRO A 251 -3.82 -11.28 9.28
N GLY A 252 -3.55 -10.61 10.41
CA GLY A 252 -2.19 -10.34 10.85
C GLY A 252 -1.47 -9.23 10.12
N ARG A 253 -2.10 -8.52 9.17
CA ARG A 253 -1.47 -7.42 8.46
C ARG A 253 -1.03 -6.33 9.43
N ARG A 254 0.27 -6.02 9.43
CA ARG A 254 0.91 -5.22 10.47
C ARG A 254 0.39 -3.78 10.51
N PRO A 255 0.27 -3.04 9.39
CA PRO A 255 -0.28 -1.68 9.41
C PRO A 255 -1.69 -1.62 10.01
N ALA A 256 -2.57 -2.57 9.65
CA ALA A 256 -3.92 -2.65 10.19
C ALA A 256 -3.94 -2.96 11.70
N LEU A 257 -3.09 -3.87 12.18
CA LEU A 257 -2.94 -4.15 13.61
C LEU A 257 -2.47 -2.90 14.40
N GLN A 258 -1.49 -2.18 13.86
CA GLN A 258 -0.98 -0.95 14.46
C GLN A 258 -2.06 0.14 14.51
N GLY A 259 -2.79 0.31 13.41
CA GLY A 259 -3.91 1.24 13.31
C GLY A 259 -5.05 0.91 14.29
N LEU A 260 -5.41 -0.37 14.40
CA LEU A 260 -6.42 -0.84 15.34
C LEU A 260 -6.01 -0.57 16.80
N ALA A 261 -4.75 -0.83 17.15
CA ALA A 261 -4.23 -0.54 18.47
C ALA A 261 -4.29 0.96 18.78
N ALA A 262 -3.88 1.82 17.84
CA ALA A 262 -3.94 3.27 17.98
C ALA A 262 -5.37 3.79 18.13
N ALA A 263 -6.33 3.28 17.32
CA ALA A 263 -7.74 3.64 17.42
C ALA A 263 -8.33 3.23 18.78
N THR A 264 -8.00 2.03 19.26
CA THR A 264 -8.49 1.50 20.55
C THR A 264 -7.94 2.28 21.74
N ALA A 265 -6.64 2.59 21.74
CA ALA A 265 -6.01 3.39 22.78
C ALA A 265 -6.63 4.80 22.86
N ALA A 266 -6.89 5.42 21.72
CA ALA A 266 -7.52 6.74 21.67
C ALA A 266 -8.98 6.71 22.19
N THR A 267 -9.75 5.66 21.91
CA THR A 267 -11.10 5.48 22.52
C THR A 267 -11.03 5.37 24.04
N ALA A 268 -10.05 4.62 24.57
CA ALA A 268 -9.89 4.45 26.01
C ALA A 268 -9.59 5.78 26.72
N ILE A 269 -8.70 6.61 26.16
CA ILE A 269 -8.37 7.94 26.70
C ILE A 269 -9.62 8.84 26.73
N THR A 270 -10.38 8.89 25.64
CA THR A 270 -11.61 9.70 25.58
C THR A 270 -12.64 9.23 26.60
N SER A 271 -12.79 7.92 26.80
CA SER A 271 -13.70 7.36 27.79
C SER A 271 -13.29 7.71 29.23
N ALA A 272 -11.99 7.66 29.54
CA ALA A 272 -11.46 8.04 30.84
C ALA A 272 -11.67 9.53 31.11
N ALA A 273 -11.38 10.40 30.12
CA ALA A 273 -11.60 11.83 30.24
C ALA A 273 -13.09 12.19 30.47
N ALA A 274 -14.00 11.51 29.77
CA ALA A 274 -15.44 11.69 29.97
C ALA A 274 -15.89 11.23 31.37
N ALA A 275 -15.35 10.12 31.88
CA ALA A 275 -15.63 9.64 33.23
C ALA A 275 -15.15 10.65 34.29
N THR A 276 -13.94 11.20 34.16
CA THR A 276 -13.40 12.22 35.08
C THR A 276 -14.26 13.50 35.07
N ALA A 277 -14.63 13.99 33.89
CA ALA A 277 -15.48 15.19 33.76
C ALA A 277 -16.88 14.99 34.38
N ASN A 278 -17.43 13.77 34.29
CA ASN A 278 -18.70 13.44 34.94
C ASN A 278 -18.59 13.38 36.47
N VAL A 279 -17.48 12.87 37.00
CA VAL A 279 -17.19 12.87 38.45
C VAL A 279 -17.02 14.31 38.98
N GLU A 280 -16.33 15.18 38.25
CA GLU A 280 -16.16 16.59 38.61
C GLU A 280 -17.49 17.36 38.60
N ARG A 281 -18.33 17.17 37.57
CA ARG A 281 -19.68 17.76 37.52
C ARG A 281 -20.57 17.24 38.64
N ALA A 282 -20.52 15.95 38.95
CA ALA A 282 -21.30 15.37 40.04
C ALA A 282 -20.85 15.92 41.41
N SER A 283 -19.55 16.16 41.59
CA SER A 283 -18.99 16.73 42.83
C SER A 283 -19.31 18.22 42.99
N ALA A 284 -19.38 18.98 41.89
CA ALA A 284 -19.77 20.39 41.90
C ALA A 284 -21.28 20.61 42.10
N ALA A 285 -22.11 19.60 41.85
CA ALA A 285 -23.57 19.65 41.99
C ALA A 285 -24.07 19.30 43.41
N ILE A 286 -23.19 18.93 44.35
CA ILE A 286 -23.56 18.72 45.75
C ILE A 286 -23.61 20.11 46.43
N PRO A 287 -24.79 20.64 46.79
CA PRO A 287 -24.87 21.93 47.46
C PRO A 287 -24.25 21.79 48.86
N ALA A 288 -23.36 22.72 49.19
CA ALA A 288 -22.82 22.87 50.54
C ALA A 288 -23.96 23.19 51.51
N SER A 289 -24.63 22.16 52.03
CA SER A 289 -25.57 22.30 53.12
C SER A 289 -24.98 21.67 54.38
N ARG A 290 -24.95 22.50 55.43
CA ARG A 290 -24.65 22.20 56.84
C ARG A 290 -23.16 22.19 57.23
N ARG A 291 -22.70 23.34 57.72
CA ARG A 291 -22.58 23.61 59.17
C ARG A 291 -22.69 25.10 59.43
#